data_AF-A0A1G2LQW8-F1
#
_entry.id   AF-A0A1G2LQW8-F1
#
_cell.length_a   1.000
_cell.length_b   1.000
_cell.length_c   1.000
_cell.angle_alpha   90.00
_cell.angle_beta   90.00
_cell.angle_gamma   90.00
#
_symmetry.space_group_name_H-M   'P 1'
#
loop_
_entity.id
_entity.type
_entity.pdbx_description
1 polymer ?
#
loop_
_entity_poly.entity_id
_entity_poly.type
_entity_poly.pdbx_seq_one_letter_code
_entity_poly.pdbx_strand_id
1 'polypeptide(L)'
;MKNLEQEKISDSSAGEAVGENQAVEETKEEKNKISPLGWIIGTLVIVVLFSQFFEVDFKLRTPSKSAKEQAAVVQNISYEEPASANKSDLEEKVLPSEGIVLPVRWGDLGVKMTSVGVIDRNKLETLYAERAASSGASLAPSGRGGLSDEEKKFLDGSDNGNIKITEENSGFVLNLFWALGLGTRNSILESGPMQNYGGIGNFASVGGWTLAEGSAMNHYSRHPLVVLTKEQQKLVEEVSKNIFRPCCNNPTYFPDCNHGMAMLGLLELMASQGVSEEEMYRVALEVNSFWFPDQYLTIAKYLESKGVAWKDVVPKEILGAKYSSASGFSNIASEIEPVENGGGSGCGVESGAPAPRENRGSGGCGV
;
A
#
# COMPACT_ATOMS: atom_id res chain seq x y z
N MET A 1 29.04 55.34 -31.29
CA MET A 1 29.96 56.24 -30.58
C MET A 1 29.15 57.09 -29.61
N LYS A 2 29.32 56.90 -28.30
CA LYS A 2 28.93 57.87 -27.25
C LYS A 2 29.90 57.67 -26.07
N ASN A 3 30.51 58.75 -25.63
CA ASN A 3 31.33 58.85 -24.42
C ASN A 3 30.39 59.09 -23.21
N LEU A 4 30.70 58.63 -21.99
CA LEU A 4 31.57 59.27 -20.97
C LEU A 4 31.22 60.77 -20.76
N GLU A 5 31.01 61.29 -19.54
CA GLU A 5 31.28 60.76 -18.18
C GLU A 5 30.22 61.36 -17.18
N GLN A 6 30.31 61.47 -15.84
CA GLN A 6 31.44 61.38 -14.89
C GLN A 6 31.07 60.83 -13.48
N GLU A 7 30.79 61.71 -12.51
CA GLU A 7 30.77 61.51 -11.04
C GLU A 7 29.73 62.47 -10.39
N LYS A 8 29.44 62.55 -9.07
CA LYS A 8 29.39 61.68 -7.86
C LYS A 8 29.12 62.65 -6.66
N ILE A 9 28.81 62.14 -5.47
CA ILE A 9 28.80 62.85 -4.16
C ILE A 9 27.57 63.74 -3.85
N SER A 10 26.71 63.28 -2.95
CA SER A 10 26.41 63.94 -1.66
C SER A 10 25.75 62.92 -0.70
N ASP A 11 25.60 63.28 0.58
CA ASP A 11 25.30 62.37 1.70
C ASP A 11 24.19 62.95 2.62
N SER A 12 23.75 62.13 3.58
CA SER A 12 23.07 62.45 4.85
C SER A 12 21.54 62.59 4.91
N SER A 13 21.00 61.99 5.98
CA SER A 13 19.73 62.31 6.68
C SER A 13 18.39 62.09 5.96
N ALA A 14 17.28 61.85 6.65
CA ALA A 14 17.07 61.17 7.94
C ALA A 14 15.64 60.61 7.96
N GLY A 15 15.43 59.45 8.57
CA GLY A 15 14.09 58.86 8.70
C GLY A 15 13.46 59.20 10.04
N GLU A 16 12.46 60.09 10.05
CA GLU A 16 11.58 60.28 11.21
C GLU A 16 10.35 59.37 11.10
N ALA A 17 10.11 58.58 12.15
CA ALA A 17 8.90 57.80 12.32
C ALA A 17 8.00 58.48 13.35
N VAL A 18 6.73 58.71 12.99
CA VAL A 18 5.68 59.09 13.93
C VAL A 18 4.68 57.94 13.97
N GLY A 19 4.56 57.30 15.14
CA GLY A 19 3.56 56.28 15.41
C GLY A 19 2.45 56.83 16.30
N GLU A 20 1.27 56.22 16.22
CA GLU A 20 0.19 56.43 17.18
C GLU A 20 -0.27 55.06 17.71
N ASN A 21 -0.52 54.98 19.02
CA ASN A 21 -0.76 53.72 19.71
C ASN A 21 -2.24 53.36 19.71
N GLN A 22 -2.57 52.10 19.40
CA GLN A 22 -3.79 51.47 19.87
C GLN A 22 -3.42 50.26 20.72
N ALA A 23 -3.64 50.37 22.03
CA ALA A 23 -3.53 49.26 22.95
C ALA A 23 -4.83 48.43 22.90
N VAL A 24 -4.69 47.11 22.77
CA VAL A 24 -5.79 46.16 22.97
C VAL A 24 -5.56 45.49 24.32
N GLU A 25 -6.53 45.60 25.24
CA GLU A 25 -6.47 44.93 26.53
C GLU A 25 -6.73 43.43 26.36
N GLU A 26 -5.73 42.59 26.61
CA GLU A 26 -5.94 41.15 26.81
C GLU A 26 -6.59 40.91 28.18
N THR A 27 -7.90 40.64 28.18
CA THR A 27 -8.62 40.19 29.37
C THR A 27 -8.19 38.77 29.73
N LYS A 28 -7.43 38.64 30.83
CA LYS A 28 -7.00 37.33 31.35
C LYS A 28 -8.20 36.47 31.77
N GLU A 29 -8.47 35.42 31.02
CA GLU A 29 -9.42 34.37 31.39
C GLU A 29 -8.87 33.56 32.59
N GLU A 30 -9.39 33.82 33.79
CA GLU A 30 -8.92 33.18 35.02
C GLU A 30 -9.41 31.73 35.13
N LYS A 31 -8.63 30.80 34.58
CA LYS A 31 -8.92 29.35 34.60
C LYS A 31 -8.80 28.79 36.01
N ASN A 32 -9.94 28.75 36.70
CA ASN A 32 -10.13 28.14 38.02
C ASN A 32 -9.54 26.72 38.09
N LYS A 33 -8.35 26.60 38.69
CA LYS A 33 -7.70 25.31 38.94
C LYS A 33 -8.39 24.59 40.09
N ILE A 34 -9.36 23.73 39.76
CA ILE A 34 -9.96 22.78 40.70
C ILE A 34 -8.82 21.96 41.32
N SER A 35 -8.67 22.05 42.64
CA SER A 35 -7.60 21.37 43.37
C SER A 35 -7.77 19.85 43.33
N PRO A 36 -6.71 19.05 43.54
CA PRO A 36 -6.83 17.58 43.63
C PRO A 36 -7.82 17.13 44.71
N LEU A 37 -7.98 17.91 45.78
CA LEU A 37 -8.96 17.66 46.83
C LEU A 37 -10.41 17.85 46.33
N GLY A 38 -10.66 18.83 45.44
CA GLY A 38 -11.96 19.03 44.81
C GLY A 38 -12.41 17.85 43.95
N TRP A 39 -11.47 17.22 43.23
CA TRP A 39 -11.73 15.97 42.51
C TRP A 39 -12.10 14.82 43.46
N ILE A 40 -11.32 14.61 44.54
CA ILE A 40 -11.60 13.56 45.53
C ILE A 40 -12.98 13.72 46.18
N ILE A 41 -13.36 14.96 46.54
CA ILE A 41 -14.67 15.28 47.11
C ILE A 41 -15.78 15.03 46.08
N GLY A 42 -15.60 15.46 44.83
CA GLY A 42 -16.55 15.23 43.74
C GLY A 42 -16.81 13.73 43.50
N THR A 43 -15.75 12.92 43.42
CA THR A 43 -15.88 11.46 43.25
C THR A 43 -16.57 10.80 44.44
N LEU A 44 -16.28 11.22 45.68
CA LEU A 44 -16.95 10.71 46.88
C LEU A 44 -18.45 11.04 46.89
N VAL A 45 -18.84 12.26 46.52
CA VAL A 45 -20.26 12.65 46.42
C VAL A 45 -20.98 11.83 45.35
N ILE A 46 -20.35 11.59 44.19
CA ILE A 46 -20.91 10.74 43.14
C ILE A 46 -21.09 9.30 43.63
N VAL A 47 -20.11 8.70 44.31
CA VAL A 47 -20.20 7.33 44.85
C VAL A 47 -21.29 7.22 45.91
N VAL A 48 -21.41 8.19 46.82
CA VAL A 48 -22.47 8.21 47.85
C VAL A 48 -23.85 8.32 47.20
N LEU A 49 -24.04 9.21 46.24
CA LEU A 49 -25.32 9.33 45.51
C LEU A 49 -25.64 8.05 44.73
N PHE A 50 -24.67 7.45 44.05
CA PHE A 50 -24.86 6.19 43.32
C PHE A 50 -25.29 5.04 44.26
N SER A 51 -24.72 4.98 45.47
CA SER A 51 -25.10 3.99 46.49
C SER A 51 -26.51 4.15 47.07
N GLN A 52 -27.21 5.27 46.81
CA GLN A 52 -28.63 5.44 47.18
C GLN A 52 -29.60 4.99 46.08
N PHE A 53 -29.13 4.75 44.85
CA PHE A 53 -29.96 4.31 43.73
C PHE A 53 -29.66 2.90 43.23
N PHE A 54 -28.54 2.29 43.65
CA PHE A 54 -28.14 0.94 43.24
C PHE A 54 -27.66 0.10 44.43
N GLU A 55 -28.37 -1.00 44.74
CA GLU A 55 -27.89 -2.03 45.66
C GLU A 55 -26.78 -2.87 45.00
N VAL A 56 -25.54 -2.76 45.49
CA VAL A 56 -24.37 -3.46 44.92
C VAL A 56 -23.87 -4.55 45.87
N ASP A 57 -24.41 -5.76 45.73
CA ASP A 57 -24.12 -6.93 46.59
C ASP A 57 -22.82 -7.65 46.19
N PHE A 58 -21.69 -7.20 46.75
CA PHE A 58 -20.35 -7.76 46.48
C PHE A 58 -20.08 -9.09 47.22
N LYS A 59 -20.49 -10.20 46.62
CA LYS A 59 -20.15 -11.56 47.10
C LYS A 59 -18.72 -11.97 46.72
N LEU A 60 -17.77 -11.80 47.64
CA LEU A 60 -16.41 -12.35 47.50
C LEU A 60 -16.45 -13.89 47.46
N ARG A 61 -16.28 -14.46 46.26
CA ARG A 61 -16.17 -15.90 46.06
C ARG A 61 -14.78 -16.40 46.45
N THR A 62 -14.68 -17.07 47.60
CA THR A 62 -13.43 -17.72 48.03
C THR A 62 -13.06 -18.90 47.11
N PRO A 63 -11.76 -19.14 46.85
CA PRO A 63 -11.32 -20.21 45.95
C PRO A 63 -11.48 -21.59 46.59
N SER A 64 -12.39 -22.40 46.05
CA SER A 64 -12.58 -23.80 46.45
C SER A 64 -11.42 -24.69 45.98
N LYS A 65 -11.13 -25.76 46.75
CA LYS A 65 -10.03 -26.72 46.50
C LYS A 65 -10.33 -27.71 45.35
N SER A 66 -10.79 -27.22 44.20
CA SER A 66 -11.04 -28.03 42.99
C SER A 66 -10.07 -27.72 41.83
N ALA A 67 -9.28 -26.64 41.94
CA ALA A 67 -8.35 -26.16 40.92
C ALA A 67 -7.15 -27.10 40.58
N LYS A 68 -7.04 -28.27 41.22
CA LYS A 68 -6.01 -29.29 40.89
C LYS A 68 -6.51 -30.46 40.05
N GLU A 69 -7.83 -30.66 39.93
CA GLU A 69 -8.40 -31.79 39.19
C GLU A 69 -8.75 -31.41 37.74
N GLN A 70 -9.21 -30.17 37.53
CA GLN A 70 -9.49 -29.64 36.19
C GLN A 70 -8.21 -29.42 35.35
N ALA A 71 -7.03 -29.38 35.99
CA ALA A 71 -5.74 -29.28 35.31
C ALA A 71 -5.32 -30.55 34.56
N ALA A 72 -5.92 -31.71 34.85
CA ALA A 72 -5.54 -33.01 34.27
C ALA A 72 -6.28 -33.36 32.98
N VAL A 73 -7.35 -32.64 32.62
CA VAL A 73 -8.20 -32.96 31.45
C VAL A 73 -7.75 -32.22 30.18
N VAL A 74 -6.90 -31.20 30.32
CA VAL A 74 -6.52 -30.27 29.22
C VAL A 74 -5.55 -30.89 28.20
N GLN A 75 -4.88 -32.02 28.51
CA GLN A 75 -3.84 -32.59 27.64
C GLN A 75 -4.34 -33.32 26.38
N ASN A 76 -5.65 -33.53 26.21
CA ASN A 76 -6.24 -34.20 25.04
C ASN A 76 -7.13 -33.27 24.19
N ILE A 77 -6.89 -31.95 24.21
CA ILE A 77 -7.34 -31.08 23.11
C ILE A 77 -6.25 -31.16 22.04
N SER A 78 -6.52 -31.91 20.97
CA SER A 78 -5.79 -31.76 19.73
C SER A 78 -5.97 -30.33 19.24
N TYR A 79 -4.87 -29.63 18.99
CA TYR A 79 -4.90 -28.38 18.24
C TYR A 79 -5.31 -28.72 16.81
N GLU A 80 -6.61 -28.64 16.52
CA GLU A 80 -7.05 -28.36 15.16
C GLU A 80 -6.42 -27.01 14.78
N GLU A 81 -5.72 -26.97 13.65
CA GLU A 81 -5.32 -25.69 13.06
C GLU A 81 -6.57 -24.81 12.89
N PRO A 82 -6.44 -23.47 12.97
CA PRO A 82 -7.55 -22.59 12.63
C PRO A 82 -7.97 -22.90 11.19
N ALA A 83 -9.08 -23.63 11.04
CA ALA A 83 -9.49 -24.17 9.76
C ALA A 83 -9.59 -23.03 8.75
N SER A 84 -8.85 -23.16 7.64
CA SER A 84 -8.95 -22.23 6.52
C SER A 84 -10.43 -22.06 6.19
N ALA A 85 -10.91 -20.82 6.14
CA ALA A 85 -12.29 -20.55 5.76
C ALA A 85 -12.46 -21.08 4.34
N ASN A 86 -13.23 -22.17 4.19
CA ASN A 86 -13.34 -22.90 2.91
C ASN A 86 -13.79 -21.93 1.81
N LYS A 87 -12.81 -21.52 0.98
CA LYS A 87 -13.03 -20.61 -0.13
C LYS A 87 -14.06 -21.19 -1.08
N SER A 88 -14.80 -20.31 -1.75
CA SER A 88 -15.75 -20.76 -2.76
C SER A 88 -15.02 -21.34 -3.99
N ASP A 89 -15.70 -22.25 -4.69
CA ASP A 89 -15.25 -22.78 -5.99
C ASP A 89 -14.86 -21.68 -6.99
N LEU A 90 -15.49 -20.50 -6.93
CA LEU A 90 -15.15 -19.36 -7.77
C LEU A 90 -13.87 -18.67 -7.30
N GLU A 91 -13.77 -18.45 -6.00
CA GLU A 91 -12.68 -17.76 -5.33
C GLU A 91 -11.35 -18.49 -5.51
N GLU A 92 -11.29 -19.81 -5.31
CA GLU A 92 -10.08 -20.62 -5.55
C GLU A 92 -9.62 -20.62 -7.03
N LYS A 93 -10.49 -20.26 -7.98
CA LYS A 93 -10.13 -20.09 -9.41
C LYS A 93 -9.57 -18.70 -9.72
N VAL A 94 -9.89 -17.68 -8.91
CA VAL A 94 -9.47 -16.27 -9.10
C VAL A 94 -8.26 -15.95 -8.21
N LEU A 95 -8.24 -16.52 -7.02
CA LEU A 95 -7.25 -16.37 -5.96
C LEU A 95 -6.91 -17.76 -5.37
N PRO A 96 -6.12 -18.58 -6.08
CA PRO A 96 -5.68 -19.88 -5.56
C PRO A 96 -5.06 -19.73 -4.17
N SER A 97 -5.51 -20.51 -3.20
CA SER A 97 -4.98 -20.50 -1.81
C SER A 97 -3.52 -20.92 -1.77
N GLU A 98 -3.11 -21.79 -2.72
CA GLU A 98 -1.71 -22.13 -2.95
C GLU A 98 -0.89 -21.00 -3.59
N GLY A 99 -1.49 -19.86 -3.96
CA GLY A 99 -0.83 -18.81 -4.73
C GLY A 99 -0.41 -19.26 -6.14
N ILE A 100 0.43 -18.47 -6.80
CA ILE A 100 1.02 -18.82 -8.11
C ILE A 100 2.52 -18.56 -8.16
N VAL A 101 3.23 -19.31 -9.01
CA VAL A 101 4.64 -19.07 -9.33
C VAL A 101 4.73 -18.29 -10.64
N LEU A 102 5.30 -17.09 -10.58
CA LEU A 102 5.45 -16.22 -11.75
C LEU A 102 6.54 -16.75 -12.70
N PRO A 103 6.42 -16.59 -14.03
CA PRO A 103 7.43 -17.03 -15.00
C PRO A 103 8.65 -16.08 -15.08
N VAL A 104 9.03 -15.46 -13.95
CA VAL A 104 10.21 -14.60 -13.82
C VAL A 104 11.13 -15.09 -12.72
N ARG A 105 12.38 -15.40 -13.08
CA ARG A 105 13.47 -15.68 -12.14
C ARG A 105 14.02 -14.38 -11.59
N TRP A 106 14.18 -14.27 -10.27
CA TRP A 106 14.62 -13.04 -9.61
C TRP A 106 16.15 -12.88 -9.55
N GLY A 107 16.90 -13.97 -9.39
CA GLY A 107 18.36 -13.95 -9.33
C GLY A 107 18.89 -13.06 -8.20
N ASP A 108 19.57 -11.97 -8.58
CA ASP A 108 20.26 -10.99 -7.74
C ASP A 108 19.63 -9.58 -7.77
N LEU A 109 18.40 -9.43 -8.29
CA LEU A 109 17.77 -8.11 -8.48
C LEU A 109 17.57 -7.33 -7.18
N GLY A 110 17.28 -7.99 -6.05
CA GLY A 110 17.22 -7.33 -4.74
C GLY A 110 18.56 -6.75 -4.29
N VAL A 111 19.65 -7.49 -4.51
CA VAL A 111 21.03 -7.05 -4.20
C VAL A 111 21.41 -5.86 -5.10
N LYS A 112 21.01 -5.88 -6.37
CA LYS A 112 21.17 -4.74 -7.28
C LYS A 112 20.38 -3.52 -6.82
N MET A 113 19.08 -3.65 -6.55
CA MET A 113 18.23 -2.53 -6.13
C MET A 113 18.65 -1.91 -4.79
N THR A 114 19.10 -2.72 -3.84
CA THR A 114 19.63 -2.22 -2.56
C THR A 114 20.99 -1.54 -2.75
N SER A 115 21.92 -2.13 -3.51
CA SER A 115 23.24 -1.51 -3.77
C SER A 115 23.21 -0.20 -4.56
N VAL A 116 22.11 0.12 -5.25
CA VAL A 116 21.90 1.42 -5.93
C VAL A 116 20.88 2.33 -5.22
N GLY A 117 20.50 1.98 -3.98
CA GLY A 117 19.65 2.78 -3.10
C GLY A 117 18.18 2.89 -3.51
N VAL A 118 17.71 2.12 -4.50
CA VAL A 118 16.28 2.07 -4.88
C VAL A 118 15.46 1.50 -3.72
N ILE A 119 16.02 0.52 -3.01
CA ILE A 119 15.50 -0.03 -1.75
C ILE A 119 16.52 0.24 -0.64
N ASP A 120 16.18 1.13 0.29
CA ASP A 120 16.77 1.16 1.62
C ASP A 120 16.26 -0.08 2.38
N ARG A 121 17.14 -1.07 2.54
CA ARG A 121 16.82 -2.34 3.20
C ARG A 121 16.29 -2.14 4.63
N ASN A 122 16.82 -1.16 5.37
CA ASN A 122 16.46 -0.97 6.77
C ASN A 122 15.05 -0.36 6.89
N LYS A 123 14.68 0.59 6.02
CA LYS A 123 13.31 1.10 5.93
C LYS A 123 12.31 0.00 5.59
N LEU A 124 12.65 -0.87 4.62
CA LEU A 124 11.78 -1.97 4.21
C LEU A 124 11.58 -2.99 5.35
N GLU A 125 12.63 -3.41 6.05
CA GLU A 125 12.51 -4.27 7.24
C GLU A 125 11.67 -3.59 8.35
N THR A 126 11.87 -2.30 8.58
CA THR A 126 11.12 -1.51 9.58
C THR A 126 9.63 -1.45 9.25
N LEU A 127 9.26 -1.16 8.00
CA LEU A 127 7.86 -1.12 7.55
C LEU A 127 7.14 -2.45 7.82
N TYR A 128 7.80 -3.59 7.58
CA TYR A 128 7.20 -4.91 7.79
C TYR A 128 7.18 -5.30 9.28
N ALA A 129 8.12 -4.82 10.08
CA ALA A 129 8.06 -4.93 11.54
C ALA A 129 6.88 -4.11 12.14
N GLU A 130 6.66 -2.88 11.65
CA GLU A 130 5.51 -2.05 12.05
C GLU A 130 4.17 -2.69 11.65
N ARG A 131 4.07 -3.25 10.44
CA ARG A 131 2.89 -3.98 9.96
C ARG A 131 2.60 -5.23 10.81
N ALA A 132 3.62 -6.03 11.12
CA ALA A 132 3.47 -7.19 11.98
C ALA A 132 3.05 -6.82 13.41
N ALA A 133 3.56 -5.71 13.96
CA ALA A 133 3.18 -5.22 15.28
C ALA A 133 1.76 -4.63 15.34
N SER A 134 1.32 -3.94 14.28
CA SER A 134 0.05 -3.20 14.24
C SER A 134 -1.16 -4.05 13.82
N SER A 135 -0.95 -5.10 13.03
CA SER A 135 -2.01 -6.03 12.60
C SER A 135 -2.57 -6.91 13.73
N GLY A 136 -1.90 -6.98 14.89
CA GLY A 136 -2.27 -7.89 15.97
C GLY A 136 -2.08 -9.37 15.61
N ALA A 137 -1.47 -9.68 14.47
CA ALA A 137 -1.26 -11.03 13.99
C ALA A 137 -0.39 -11.82 14.98
N SER A 138 -0.96 -12.91 15.52
CA SER A 138 -0.22 -13.87 16.33
C SER A 138 0.75 -14.64 15.44
N LEU A 139 1.91 -14.04 15.19
CA LEU A 139 3.11 -14.62 14.58
C LEU A 139 2.84 -15.35 13.24
N ALA A 140 3.28 -14.74 12.14
CA ALA A 140 3.61 -15.52 10.94
C ALA A 140 4.52 -16.70 11.34
N PRO A 141 4.50 -17.86 10.65
CA PRO A 141 5.15 -19.10 11.13
C PRO A 141 6.65 -19.00 11.47
N SER A 142 7.34 -17.95 11.01
CA SER A 142 8.71 -17.57 11.36
C SER A 142 8.90 -17.00 12.78
N GLY A 143 7.84 -16.70 13.53
CA GLY A 143 7.89 -16.28 14.94
C GLY A 143 8.46 -14.88 15.20
N ARG A 144 8.60 -14.03 14.16
CA ARG A 144 9.18 -12.68 14.27
C ARG A 144 8.41 -11.69 13.39
N GLY A 145 8.15 -10.50 13.92
CA GLY A 145 7.74 -9.35 13.09
C GLY A 145 8.93 -8.79 12.31
N GLY A 146 8.68 -8.31 11.10
CA GLY A 146 9.72 -7.97 10.11
C GLY A 146 9.44 -8.72 8.81
N LEU A 147 10.46 -8.79 7.94
CA LEU A 147 10.41 -9.66 6.76
C LEU A 147 10.63 -11.12 7.17
N SER A 148 9.98 -12.07 6.49
CA SER A 148 10.32 -13.50 6.58
C SER A 148 11.72 -13.79 6.03
N ASP A 149 12.26 -14.99 6.31
CA ASP A 149 13.57 -15.39 5.78
C ASP A 149 13.58 -15.54 4.24
N GLU A 150 12.43 -15.81 3.61
CA GLU A 150 12.28 -15.83 2.16
C GLU A 150 12.23 -14.42 1.56
N GLU A 151 11.48 -13.49 2.16
CA GLU A 151 11.47 -12.08 1.77
C GLU A 151 12.86 -11.43 1.93
N LYS A 152 13.58 -11.74 3.02
CA LYS A 152 14.99 -11.37 3.20
C LYS A 152 15.87 -11.94 2.09
N LYS A 153 15.67 -13.22 1.71
CA LYS A 153 16.42 -13.87 0.62
C LYS A 153 16.18 -13.18 -0.73
N PHE A 154 14.97 -12.69 -1.03
CA PHE A 154 14.73 -11.89 -2.23
C PHE A 154 15.49 -10.55 -2.25
N LEU A 155 15.91 -10.03 -1.09
CA LEU A 155 16.73 -8.81 -1.00
C LEU A 155 18.25 -9.09 -0.98
N ASP A 156 18.69 -10.13 -0.25
CA ASP A 156 20.12 -10.41 0.00
C ASP A 156 20.72 -11.50 -0.89
N GLY A 157 19.88 -12.33 -1.50
CA GLY A 157 20.30 -13.50 -2.28
C GLY A 157 20.65 -13.15 -3.73
N SER A 158 21.67 -13.82 -4.26
CA SER A 158 22.13 -13.70 -5.65
C SER A 158 21.62 -14.81 -6.58
N ASP A 159 21.09 -15.91 -6.02
CA ASP A 159 20.54 -17.05 -6.76
C ASP A 159 19.10 -17.34 -6.34
N ASN A 160 18.24 -16.33 -6.45
CA ASN A 160 16.81 -16.51 -6.26
C ASN A 160 16.17 -17.17 -7.49
N GLY A 161 15.26 -18.11 -7.23
CA GLY A 161 14.44 -18.77 -8.25
C GLY A 161 13.32 -17.86 -8.75
N ASN A 162 12.20 -18.46 -9.11
CA ASN A 162 11.01 -17.71 -9.49
C ASN A 162 10.28 -17.16 -8.26
N ILE A 163 9.63 -16.01 -8.40
CA ILE A 163 8.80 -15.44 -7.33
C ILE A 163 7.48 -16.22 -7.24
N LYS A 164 7.11 -16.65 -6.03
CA LYS A 164 5.75 -17.08 -5.70
C LYS A 164 4.98 -15.90 -5.12
N ILE A 165 3.81 -15.58 -5.65
CA ILE A 165 2.87 -14.63 -5.04
C ILE A 165 1.73 -15.40 -4.37
N THR A 166 1.38 -14.99 -3.16
CA THR A 166 0.26 -15.50 -2.34
C THR A 166 -0.53 -14.31 -1.79
N GLU A 167 -1.64 -14.55 -1.11
CA GLU A 167 -2.41 -13.46 -0.48
C GLU A 167 -1.60 -12.77 0.63
N GLU A 168 -0.82 -13.53 1.41
CA GLU A 168 0.01 -13.01 2.51
C GLU A 168 1.17 -12.15 2.01
N ASN A 169 1.88 -12.58 0.96
CA ASN A 169 3.07 -11.88 0.46
C ASN A 169 2.76 -10.88 -0.68
N SER A 170 1.52 -10.82 -1.17
CA SER A 170 1.02 -9.94 -2.23
C SER A 170 1.57 -8.51 -2.19
N GLY A 171 1.55 -7.87 -1.02
CA GLY A 171 2.04 -6.52 -0.79
C GLY A 171 3.56 -6.38 -0.77
N PHE A 172 4.30 -7.44 -0.41
CA PHE A 172 5.77 -7.49 -0.56
C PHE A 172 6.16 -7.65 -2.03
N VAL A 173 5.48 -8.54 -2.76
CA VAL A 173 5.68 -8.70 -4.20
C VAL A 173 5.35 -7.41 -4.97
N LEU A 174 4.29 -6.69 -4.56
CA LEU A 174 3.99 -5.34 -5.04
C LEU A 174 5.16 -4.38 -4.79
N ASN A 175 5.69 -4.31 -3.57
CA ASN A 175 6.77 -3.38 -3.22
C ASN A 175 8.10 -3.72 -3.93
N LEU A 176 8.42 -5.00 -4.14
CA LEU A 176 9.59 -5.41 -4.94
C LEU A 176 9.46 -4.97 -6.41
N PHE A 177 8.30 -5.19 -7.04
CA PHE A 177 8.12 -4.78 -8.43
C PHE A 177 7.93 -3.27 -8.58
N TRP A 178 7.36 -2.57 -7.58
CA TRP A 178 7.28 -1.11 -7.56
C TRP A 178 8.68 -0.51 -7.53
N ALA A 179 9.55 -0.99 -6.63
CA ALA A 179 10.96 -0.65 -6.61
C ALA A 179 11.62 -0.89 -7.97
N LEU A 180 11.38 -2.06 -8.58
CA LEU A 180 11.97 -2.44 -9.86
C LEU A 180 11.54 -1.51 -10.99
N GLY A 181 10.24 -1.28 -11.19
CA GLY A 181 9.73 -0.41 -12.24
C GLY A 181 10.08 1.06 -12.03
N LEU A 182 10.14 1.53 -10.77
CA LEU A 182 10.57 2.90 -10.45
C LEU A 182 12.06 3.10 -10.77
N GLY A 183 12.90 2.14 -10.37
CA GLY A 183 14.36 2.23 -10.51
C GLY A 183 14.89 1.91 -11.91
N THR A 184 14.18 1.07 -12.67
CA THR A 184 14.61 0.60 -14.00
C THR A 184 14.47 1.70 -15.04
N ARG A 185 15.52 1.90 -15.84
CA ARG A 185 15.56 2.89 -16.91
C ARG A 185 14.71 2.46 -18.12
N ASN A 186 13.55 3.11 -18.31
CA ASN A 186 12.59 2.76 -19.37
C ASN A 186 12.11 4.00 -20.17
N SER A 187 11.91 3.85 -21.50
CA SER A 187 11.37 4.93 -22.36
C SER A 187 9.93 5.34 -22.00
N ILE A 188 9.14 4.44 -21.42
CA ILE A 188 7.79 4.74 -20.86
C ILE A 188 7.88 5.80 -19.75
N LEU A 189 8.96 5.78 -18.97
CA LEU A 189 9.18 6.76 -17.90
C LEU A 189 9.94 7.99 -18.41
N GLU A 190 10.95 7.84 -19.28
CA GLU A 190 11.74 8.97 -19.80
C GLU A 190 10.98 9.83 -20.84
N SER A 191 10.01 9.26 -21.55
CA SER A 191 9.34 9.91 -22.70
C SER A 191 7.86 9.54 -22.88
N GLY A 192 7.34 8.64 -22.06
CA GLY A 192 5.93 8.23 -22.10
C GLY A 192 4.99 9.25 -21.44
N PRO A 193 3.69 8.91 -21.32
CA PRO A 193 2.62 9.89 -21.16
C PRO A 193 2.63 10.65 -19.83
N MET A 194 3.31 10.16 -18.79
CA MET A 194 3.53 10.90 -17.54
C MET A 194 4.35 12.19 -17.76
N GLN A 195 5.27 12.21 -18.74
CA GLN A 195 6.11 13.39 -19.04
C GLN A 195 5.33 14.56 -19.66
N ASN A 196 4.07 14.35 -20.06
CA ASN A 196 3.17 15.44 -20.44
C ASN A 196 2.64 16.22 -19.23
N TYR A 197 2.89 15.75 -18.01
CA TYR A 197 2.44 16.36 -16.75
C TYR A 197 3.64 16.93 -15.98
N GLY A 198 3.50 18.17 -15.50
CA GLY A 198 4.50 18.78 -14.64
C GLY A 198 4.51 18.14 -13.25
N GLY A 199 5.70 17.95 -12.66
CA GLY A 199 5.84 17.46 -11.29
C GLY A 199 5.72 15.94 -11.14
N ILE A 200 6.50 15.17 -11.90
CA ILE A 200 6.57 13.69 -11.84
C ILE A 200 6.64 13.13 -10.40
N GLY A 201 7.39 13.80 -9.51
CA GLY A 201 7.51 13.42 -8.10
C GLY A 201 6.23 13.52 -7.27
N ASN A 202 5.15 14.08 -7.82
CA ASN A 202 3.84 14.19 -7.14
C ASN A 202 2.91 12.99 -7.44
N PHE A 203 3.23 12.15 -8.44
CA PHE A 203 2.48 10.92 -8.69
C PHE A 203 2.66 9.93 -7.55
N ALA A 204 1.61 9.17 -7.19
CA ALA A 204 1.64 8.22 -6.09
C ALA A 204 2.70 7.11 -6.29
N SER A 205 2.99 6.75 -7.55
CA SER A 205 4.08 5.84 -7.94
C SER A 205 5.50 6.37 -7.68
N VAL A 206 5.67 7.66 -7.43
CA VAL A 206 6.98 8.30 -7.26
C VAL A 206 7.07 8.97 -5.89
N GLY A 207 6.20 9.93 -5.59
CA GLY A 207 6.15 10.62 -4.29
C GLY A 207 5.79 9.69 -3.14
N GLY A 208 5.02 8.63 -3.40
CA GLY A 208 4.69 7.60 -2.42
C GLY A 208 5.85 6.65 -2.10
N TRP A 209 6.94 6.61 -2.89
CA TRP A 209 8.05 5.70 -2.63
C TRP A 209 9.05 6.28 -1.62
N THR A 210 8.71 6.14 -0.33
CA THR A 210 9.50 6.59 0.83
C THR A 210 10.72 5.68 1.12
N LEU A 211 10.74 4.48 0.54
CA LEU A 211 11.67 3.40 0.86
C LEU A 211 13.02 3.44 0.09
N ALA A 212 13.35 4.53 -0.60
CA ALA A 212 14.64 4.73 -1.26
C ALA A 212 15.69 5.43 -0.36
N GLU A 213 16.97 5.34 -0.72
CA GLU A 213 18.06 6.12 -0.11
C GLU A 213 18.03 7.57 -0.62
N GLY A 214 17.46 8.47 0.18
CA GLY A 214 17.17 9.84 -0.23
C GLY A 214 15.75 9.97 -0.77
N SER A 215 15.59 10.40 -2.03
CA SER A 215 14.26 10.62 -2.66
C SER A 215 14.02 9.67 -3.83
N ALA A 216 12.77 9.30 -4.10
CA ALA A 216 12.41 8.49 -5.26
C ALA A 216 12.91 9.08 -6.60
N MET A 217 12.88 10.42 -6.73
CA MET A 217 13.41 11.14 -7.90
C MET A 217 14.93 10.99 -8.09
N ASN A 218 15.68 10.55 -7.07
CA ASN A 218 17.10 10.20 -7.24
C ASN A 218 17.28 8.92 -8.09
N HIS A 219 16.27 8.05 -8.16
CA HIS A 219 16.35 6.72 -8.79
C HIS A 219 15.35 6.52 -9.94
N TYR A 220 14.32 7.37 -10.06
CA TYR A 220 13.31 7.33 -11.13
C TYR A 220 13.93 7.14 -12.51
N SER A 221 13.61 6.03 -13.18
CA SER A 221 14.10 5.65 -14.51
C SER A 221 15.62 5.73 -14.70
N ARG A 222 16.42 5.45 -13.66
CA ARG A 222 17.85 5.75 -13.66
C ARG A 222 18.76 4.57 -13.93
N HIS A 223 18.39 3.37 -13.47
CA HIS A 223 19.33 2.26 -13.28
C HIS A 223 19.13 1.16 -14.34
N PRO A 224 20.20 0.56 -14.88
CA PRO A 224 20.11 -0.57 -15.82
C PRO A 224 19.90 -1.90 -15.07
N LEU A 225 18.86 -1.98 -14.23
CA LEU A 225 18.50 -3.17 -13.45
C LEU A 225 18.01 -4.30 -14.36
N VAL A 226 17.15 -3.93 -15.30
CA VAL A 226 16.73 -4.72 -16.46
C VAL A 226 17.15 -3.95 -17.71
N VAL A 227 17.58 -4.65 -18.76
CA VAL A 227 17.97 -4.07 -20.05
C VAL A 227 17.23 -4.79 -21.16
N LEU A 228 16.39 -4.05 -21.90
CA LEU A 228 15.54 -4.59 -22.95
C LEU A 228 16.13 -4.34 -24.34
N THR A 229 15.94 -5.30 -25.26
CA THR A 229 16.08 -5.02 -26.69
C THR A 229 14.94 -4.12 -27.18
N LYS A 230 15.02 -3.61 -28.42
CA LYS A 230 13.96 -2.78 -29.01
C LYS A 230 12.65 -3.55 -29.14
N GLU A 231 12.74 -4.83 -29.42
CA GLU A 231 11.64 -5.76 -29.60
C GLU A 231 10.95 -6.05 -28.25
N GLN A 232 11.75 -6.25 -27.19
CA GLN A 232 11.25 -6.41 -25.82
C GLN A 232 10.63 -5.11 -25.28
N GLN A 233 11.26 -3.95 -25.51
CA GLN A 233 10.70 -2.65 -25.14
C GLN A 233 9.36 -2.39 -25.86
N LYS A 234 9.29 -2.68 -27.16
CA LYS A 234 8.03 -2.57 -27.93
C LYS A 234 6.94 -3.48 -27.36
N LEU A 235 7.27 -4.71 -26.98
CA LEU A 235 6.34 -5.63 -26.33
C LEU A 235 5.81 -5.07 -25.00
N VAL A 236 6.67 -4.55 -24.13
CA VAL A 236 6.24 -3.88 -22.88
C VAL A 236 5.35 -2.68 -23.18
N GLU A 237 5.68 -1.87 -24.18
CA GLU A 237 4.89 -0.72 -24.61
C GLU A 237 3.53 -1.09 -25.22
N GLU A 238 3.39 -2.24 -25.87
CA GLU A 238 2.12 -2.71 -26.43
C GLU A 238 1.25 -3.41 -25.37
N VAL A 239 1.86 -4.22 -24.49
CA VAL A 239 1.16 -4.88 -23.38
C VAL A 239 0.66 -3.86 -22.34
N SER A 240 1.53 -2.98 -21.87
CA SER A 240 1.21 -2.00 -20.80
C SER A 240 0.07 -1.03 -21.15
N LYS A 241 -0.18 -0.77 -22.44
CA LYS A 241 -1.30 0.08 -22.90
C LYS A 241 -2.68 -0.56 -22.70
N ASN A 242 -2.73 -1.88 -22.56
CA ASN A 242 -3.98 -2.65 -22.46
C ASN A 242 -4.30 -3.12 -21.02
N ILE A 243 -3.39 -2.91 -20.07
CA ILE A 243 -3.55 -3.38 -18.68
C ILE A 243 -3.97 -2.22 -17.77
N PHE A 244 -5.17 -2.31 -17.22
CA PHE A 244 -5.71 -1.40 -16.23
C PHE A 244 -5.75 -2.08 -14.85
N ARG A 245 -5.95 -1.29 -13.79
CA ARG A 245 -6.14 -1.77 -12.42
C ARG A 245 -7.25 -0.95 -11.73
N PRO A 246 -8.19 -1.57 -10.99
CA PRO A 246 -9.49 -0.97 -10.66
C PRO A 246 -9.44 0.21 -9.68
N CYS A 247 -8.25 0.62 -9.22
CA CYS A 247 -8.02 1.85 -8.46
C CYS A 247 -8.00 3.14 -9.31
N CYS A 248 -7.85 3.06 -10.65
CA CYS A 248 -7.75 4.25 -11.50
C CYS A 248 -8.22 4.02 -12.94
N ASN A 249 -8.34 5.08 -13.74
CA ASN A 249 -8.68 5.00 -15.16
C ASN A 249 -7.46 4.95 -16.11
N ASN A 250 -6.25 4.81 -15.56
CA ASN A 250 -5.01 4.87 -16.33
C ASN A 250 -4.42 3.46 -16.57
N PRO A 251 -3.95 3.14 -17.79
CA PRO A 251 -3.29 1.88 -18.08
C PRO A 251 -1.87 1.83 -17.50
N THR A 252 -1.23 0.67 -17.41
CA THR A 252 0.18 0.49 -16.99
C THR A 252 1.19 1.32 -17.81
N TYR A 253 0.85 1.69 -19.05
CA TYR A 253 1.62 2.65 -19.86
C TYR A 253 1.63 4.09 -19.28
N PHE A 254 0.76 4.38 -18.30
CA PHE A 254 0.79 5.56 -17.43
C PHE A 254 0.90 5.06 -15.96
N PRO A 255 2.10 4.72 -15.48
CA PRO A 255 2.32 4.14 -14.15
C PRO A 255 2.30 5.21 -13.05
N ASP A 256 1.14 5.78 -12.80
CA ASP A 256 0.85 6.88 -11.86
C ASP A 256 0.64 6.46 -10.40
N CYS A 257 0.22 5.21 -10.16
CA CYS A 257 0.14 4.62 -8.84
C CYS A 257 1.16 3.47 -8.66
N ASN A 258 1.44 3.14 -7.41
CA ASN A 258 2.24 1.99 -6.99
C ASN A 258 1.94 0.71 -7.78
N HIS A 259 0.68 0.31 -7.93
CA HIS A 259 0.27 -0.87 -8.71
C HIS A 259 0.63 -0.76 -10.21
N GLY A 260 0.55 0.43 -10.79
CA GLY A 260 0.95 0.68 -12.17
C GLY A 260 2.46 0.56 -12.38
N MET A 261 3.24 1.11 -11.46
CA MET A 261 4.70 1.01 -11.49
C MET A 261 5.18 -0.42 -11.18
N ALA A 262 4.50 -1.12 -10.26
CA ALA A 262 4.74 -2.54 -9.98
C ALA A 262 4.42 -3.43 -11.18
N MET A 263 3.27 -3.22 -11.83
CA MET A 263 2.95 -3.94 -13.05
C MET A 263 3.99 -3.66 -14.14
N LEU A 264 4.42 -2.41 -14.33
CA LEU A 264 5.48 -2.08 -15.30
C LEU A 264 6.78 -2.86 -15.03
N GLY A 265 7.30 -2.84 -13.79
CA GLY A 265 8.53 -3.57 -13.43
C GLY A 265 8.42 -5.10 -13.65
N LEU A 266 7.24 -5.67 -13.43
CA LEU A 266 6.95 -7.07 -13.75
C LEU A 266 6.91 -7.33 -15.27
N LEU A 267 6.27 -6.45 -16.06
CA LEU A 267 6.26 -6.55 -17.53
C LEU A 267 7.67 -6.44 -18.12
N GLU A 268 8.51 -5.54 -17.61
CA GLU A 268 9.91 -5.40 -18.02
C GLU A 268 10.70 -6.68 -17.75
N LEU A 269 10.57 -7.25 -16.54
CA LEU A 269 11.27 -8.48 -16.18
C LEU A 269 10.79 -9.70 -16.99
N MET A 270 9.50 -9.79 -17.27
CA MET A 270 8.93 -10.81 -18.17
C MET A 270 9.48 -10.68 -19.59
N ALA A 271 9.43 -9.48 -20.17
CA ALA A 271 9.94 -9.25 -21.52
C ALA A 271 11.44 -9.54 -21.61
N SER A 272 12.25 -9.14 -20.62
CA SER A 272 13.70 -9.40 -20.61
C SER A 272 14.04 -10.89 -20.60
N GLN A 273 13.18 -11.72 -20.00
CA GLN A 273 13.34 -13.18 -19.92
C GLN A 273 12.67 -13.93 -21.08
N GLY A 274 12.05 -13.22 -22.04
CA GLY A 274 11.48 -13.80 -23.26
C GLY A 274 10.06 -14.36 -23.11
N VAL A 275 9.33 -13.94 -22.08
CA VAL A 275 7.91 -14.28 -21.90
C VAL A 275 7.06 -13.68 -23.04
N SER A 276 6.07 -14.42 -23.53
CA SER A 276 5.23 -14.03 -24.67
C SER A 276 4.10 -13.06 -24.31
N GLU A 277 3.58 -12.31 -25.28
CA GLU A 277 2.47 -11.34 -25.08
C GLU A 277 1.27 -11.96 -24.35
N GLU A 278 0.86 -13.17 -24.76
CA GLU A 278 -0.24 -13.94 -24.19
C GLU A 278 0.00 -14.29 -22.70
N GLU A 279 1.18 -14.80 -22.39
CA GLU A 279 1.58 -15.16 -21.03
C GLU A 279 1.74 -13.91 -20.15
N MET A 280 2.22 -12.79 -20.70
CA MET A 280 2.28 -11.51 -19.99
C MET A 280 0.88 -11.01 -19.57
N TYR A 281 -0.16 -11.21 -20.38
CA TYR A 281 -1.54 -10.92 -19.96
C TYR A 281 -2.10 -11.95 -18.97
N ARG A 282 -1.80 -13.24 -19.11
CA ARG A 282 -2.23 -14.26 -18.15
C ARG A 282 -1.70 -13.94 -16.75
N VAL A 283 -0.39 -13.74 -16.65
CA VAL A 283 0.30 -13.40 -15.39
C VAL A 283 -0.17 -12.06 -14.84
N ALA A 284 -0.36 -11.04 -15.68
CA ALA A 284 -0.86 -9.75 -15.22
C ALA A 284 -2.29 -9.80 -14.67
N LEU A 285 -3.14 -10.69 -15.19
CA LEU A 285 -4.50 -10.90 -14.66
C LEU A 285 -4.44 -11.53 -13.26
N GLU A 286 -3.62 -12.56 -13.08
CA GLU A 286 -3.47 -13.26 -11.82
C GLU A 286 -2.83 -12.36 -10.75
N VAL A 287 -1.74 -11.65 -11.08
CA VAL A 287 -1.08 -10.70 -10.17
C VAL A 287 -2.00 -9.53 -9.80
N ASN A 288 -2.76 -8.98 -10.76
CA ASN A 288 -3.78 -8.00 -10.43
C ASN A 288 -4.89 -8.58 -9.53
N SER A 289 -5.22 -9.87 -9.64
CA SER A 289 -6.20 -10.51 -8.75
C SER A 289 -5.68 -10.51 -7.31
N PHE A 290 -4.44 -10.94 -7.07
CA PHE A 290 -3.81 -10.88 -5.72
C PHE A 290 -3.64 -9.46 -5.17
N TRP A 291 -3.61 -8.42 -6.01
CA TRP A 291 -3.55 -7.02 -5.56
C TRP A 291 -4.93 -6.36 -5.38
N PHE A 292 -5.99 -6.93 -5.97
CA PHE A 292 -7.34 -6.37 -5.97
C PHE A 292 -8.40 -7.49 -5.80
N PRO A 293 -8.32 -8.30 -4.71
CA PRO A 293 -9.06 -9.55 -4.58
C PRO A 293 -10.58 -9.35 -4.72
N ASP A 294 -11.16 -8.48 -3.91
CA ASP A 294 -12.59 -8.11 -3.95
C ASP A 294 -13.07 -7.74 -5.36
N GLN A 295 -12.26 -6.97 -6.08
CA GLN A 295 -12.62 -6.45 -7.39
C GLN A 295 -12.60 -7.55 -8.46
N TYR A 296 -11.59 -8.42 -8.45
CA TYR A 296 -11.54 -9.55 -9.40
C TYR A 296 -12.53 -10.65 -9.06
N LEU A 297 -12.82 -10.93 -7.79
CA LEU A 297 -13.92 -11.80 -7.37
C LEU A 297 -15.28 -11.26 -7.82
N THR A 298 -15.49 -9.95 -7.69
CA THR A 298 -16.69 -9.26 -8.18
C THR A 298 -16.79 -9.35 -9.72
N ILE A 299 -15.69 -9.10 -10.45
CA ILE A 299 -15.65 -9.26 -11.91
C ILE A 299 -15.96 -10.72 -12.32
N ALA A 300 -15.45 -11.71 -11.59
CA ALA A 300 -15.73 -13.12 -11.85
C ALA A 300 -17.20 -13.49 -11.59
N LYS A 301 -17.77 -13.05 -10.45
CA LYS A 301 -19.21 -13.17 -10.10
C LYS A 301 -20.10 -12.53 -11.16
N TYR A 302 -19.68 -11.39 -11.71
CA TYR A 302 -20.34 -10.72 -12.82
C TYR A 302 -20.31 -11.56 -14.11
N LEU A 303 -19.13 -12.09 -14.49
CA LEU A 303 -18.98 -12.91 -15.70
C LEU A 303 -19.79 -14.20 -15.63
N GLU A 304 -19.82 -14.89 -14.47
CA GLU A 304 -20.67 -16.05 -14.27
C GLU A 304 -22.16 -15.69 -14.40
N SER A 305 -22.60 -14.52 -13.92
CA SER A 305 -23.97 -14.02 -14.13
C SER A 305 -24.33 -13.78 -15.61
N LYS A 306 -23.34 -13.60 -16.49
CA LYS A 306 -23.50 -13.51 -17.95
C LYS A 306 -23.24 -14.85 -18.66
N GLY A 307 -22.98 -15.94 -17.93
CA GLY A 307 -22.72 -17.28 -18.48
C GLY A 307 -21.28 -17.55 -18.92
N VAL A 308 -20.31 -16.73 -18.49
CA VAL A 308 -18.87 -16.89 -18.80
C VAL A 308 -18.15 -17.35 -17.54
N ALA A 309 -17.63 -18.58 -17.52
CA ALA A 309 -16.85 -19.09 -16.39
C ALA A 309 -15.43 -18.51 -16.40
N TRP A 310 -14.84 -18.34 -15.21
CA TRP A 310 -13.53 -17.69 -15.05
C TRP A 310 -12.40 -18.31 -15.88
N LYS A 311 -12.39 -19.64 -16.04
CA LYS A 311 -11.41 -20.37 -16.85
C LYS A 311 -11.49 -20.11 -18.37
N ASP A 312 -12.57 -19.50 -18.85
CA ASP A 312 -12.85 -19.28 -20.27
C ASP A 312 -12.75 -17.78 -20.67
N VAL A 313 -12.23 -16.93 -19.78
CA VAL A 313 -12.05 -15.50 -20.05
C VAL A 313 -10.82 -15.22 -20.92
N VAL A 314 -10.83 -14.12 -21.67
CA VAL A 314 -9.66 -13.61 -22.40
C VAL A 314 -8.92 -12.61 -21.50
N PRO A 315 -7.70 -12.89 -21.00
CA PRO A 315 -7.05 -12.02 -20.01
C PRO A 315 -6.85 -10.58 -20.48
N LYS A 316 -6.54 -10.38 -21.76
CA LYS A 316 -6.40 -9.07 -22.41
C LYS A 316 -7.70 -8.24 -22.41
N GLU A 317 -8.87 -8.88 -22.40
CA GLU A 317 -10.16 -8.19 -22.30
C GLU A 317 -10.50 -7.82 -20.86
N ILE A 318 -10.28 -8.75 -19.91
CA ILE A 318 -10.55 -8.52 -18.49
C ILE A 318 -9.60 -7.47 -17.90
N LEU A 319 -8.33 -7.46 -18.31
CA LEU A 319 -7.39 -6.39 -17.95
C LEU A 319 -7.71 -5.04 -18.62
N GLY A 320 -8.56 -5.04 -19.65
CA GLY A 320 -8.94 -3.85 -20.41
C GLY A 320 -9.86 -2.89 -19.63
N ALA A 321 -9.91 -1.64 -20.10
CA ALA A 321 -10.61 -0.55 -19.41
C ALA A 321 -12.09 -0.82 -19.06
N LYS A 322 -12.78 -1.66 -19.84
CA LYS A 322 -14.19 -2.02 -19.62
C LYS A 322 -14.41 -2.74 -18.28
N TYR A 323 -13.43 -3.52 -17.82
CA TYR A 323 -13.55 -4.35 -16.62
C TYR A 323 -12.65 -3.83 -15.49
N SER A 324 -11.35 -3.62 -15.77
CA SER A 324 -10.35 -3.32 -14.75
C SER A 324 -9.88 -1.87 -14.68
N SER A 325 -10.57 -0.91 -15.31
CA SER A 325 -10.43 0.50 -14.90
C SER A 325 -11.37 0.81 -13.73
N ALA A 326 -11.11 1.86 -12.95
CA ALA A 326 -12.01 2.29 -11.87
C ALA A 326 -13.44 2.57 -12.36
N SER A 327 -13.60 3.16 -13.54
CA SER A 327 -14.92 3.39 -14.14
C SER A 327 -15.56 2.11 -14.67
N GLY A 328 -14.79 1.21 -15.29
CA GLY A 328 -15.25 -0.10 -15.74
C GLY A 328 -15.73 -0.98 -14.59
N PHE A 329 -14.92 -1.08 -13.54
CA PHE A 329 -15.26 -1.78 -12.31
C PHE A 329 -16.48 -1.18 -11.61
N SER A 330 -16.57 0.15 -11.51
CA SER A 330 -17.73 0.83 -10.91
C SER A 330 -19.05 0.52 -11.65
N ASN A 331 -19.02 0.41 -12.98
CA ASN A 331 -20.19 -0.05 -13.74
C ASN A 331 -20.58 -1.49 -13.37
N ILE A 332 -19.62 -2.40 -13.27
CA ILE A 332 -19.84 -3.81 -12.90
C ILE A 332 -20.41 -3.92 -11.48
N ALA A 333 -19.84 -3.18 -10.53
CA ALA A 333 -20.31 -3.10 -9.14
C ALA A 333 -21.67 -2.39 -8.97
N SER A 334 -22.24 -1.84 -10.06
CA SER A 334 -23.63 -1.35 -10.09
C SER A 334 -24.64 -2.37 -10.65
N GLU A 335 -24.17 -3.39 -11.39
CA GLU A 335 -25.02 -4.47 -11.92
C GLU A 335 -25.16 -5.66 -10.95
N ILE A 336 -24.23 -5.85 -10.02
CA ILE A 336 -24.23 -6.93 -9.03
C ILE A 336 -23.78 -6.43 -7.64
N GLU A 337 -24.20 -7.14 -6.61
CA GLU A 337 -23.64 -7.01 -5.26
C GLU A 337 -22.14 -7.39 -5.26
N PRO A 338 -21.22 -6.52 -4.80
CA PRO A 338 -19.80 -6.83 -4.71
C PRO A 338 -19.47 -8.03 -3.80
N VAL A 339 -18.26 -8.53 -3.92
CA VAL A 339 -17.66 -9.48 -2.97
C VAL A 339 -16.76 -8.69 -2.02
N GLU A 340 -16.98 -8.82 -0.71
CA GLU A 340 -16.09 -8.31 0.34
C GLU A 340 -15.31 -9.49 0.95
N ASN A 341 -14.07 -9.69 0.51
CA ASN A 341 -13.14 -10.61 1.14
C ASN A 341 -12.27 -9.83 2.15
N GLY A 342 -12.01 -10.41 3.33
CA GLY A 342 -11.20 -9.75 4.36
C GLY A 342 -9.71 -9.56 4.02
N GLY A 343 -9.27 -9.98 2.83
CA GLY A 343 -7.87 -10.05 2.37
C GLY A 343 -7.32 -8.75 1.77
N GLY A 344 -7.77 -7.58 2.23
CA GLY A 344 -7.31 -6.28 1.74
C GLY A 344 -5.84 -5.98 2.07
N SER A 345 -4.93 -6.48 1.24
CA SER A 345 -3.47 -6.37 1.44
C SER A 345 -3.00 -4.91 1.51
N GLY A 346 -2.15 -4.59 2.49
CA GLY A 346 -1.70 -3.21 2.74
C GLY A 346 -0.75 -2.71 1.65
N CYS A 347 -1.28 -1.99 0.65
CA CYS A 347 -0.52 -1.56 -0.53
C CYS A 347 0.28 -0.26 -0.38
N GLY A 348 0.08 0.52 0.70
CA GLY A 348 0.79 1.78 0.96
C GLY A 348 2.06 1.60 1.81
N VAL A 349 3.15 2.27 1.46
CA VAL A 349 4.44 2.27 2.22
C VAL A 349 4.57 3.46 3.19
N GLU A 350 3.44 4.02 3.58
CA GLU A 350 3.35 5.10 4.57
C GLU A 350 3.59 4.53 5.99
N SER A 351 4.40 5.23 6.78
CA SER A 351 4.77 4.84 8.15
C SER A 351 3.57 4.77 9.08
N GLY A 352 3.54 3.81 10.00
CA GLY A 352 2.32 3.33 10.65
C GLY A 352 1.49 4.37 11.41
N ALA A 353 0.42 4.87 10.78
CA ALA A 353 -0.73 5.47 11.45
C ALA A 353 -2.03 5.07 10.72
N PRO A 354 -3.03 4.47 11.40
CA PRO A 354 -4.31 4.20 10.78
C PRO A 354 -5.05 5.52 10.54
N ALA A 355 -5.19 5.92 9.28
CA ALA A 355 -6.00 7.06 8.90
C ALA A 355 -7.44 6.87 9.42
N PRO A 356 -8.01 7.80 10.21
CA PRO A 356 -9.39 7.69 10.64
C PRO A 356 -10.32 7.63 9.43
N ARG A 357 -11.29 6.70 9.41
CA ARG A 357 -12.39 6.68 8.43
C ARG A 357 -13.33 7.87 8.69
N GLU A 358 -12.89 9.08 8.37
CA GLU A 358 -13.75 10.26 8.47
C GLU A 358 -14.78 10.25 7.35
N ASN A 359 -16.03 9.93 7.70
CA ASN A 359 -17.14 9.83 6.77
C ASN A 359 -17.59 11.21 6.28
N ARG A 360 -16.95 11.72 5.21
CA ARG A 360 -17.35 12.94 4.49
C ARG A 360 -17.70 12.61 3.05
N GLY A 361 -18.99 12.65 2.73
CA GLY A 361 -19.50 12.35 1.39
C GLY A 361 -19.38 13.50 0.40
N SER A 362 -19.56 13.15 -0.89
CA SER A 362 -19.91 14.03 -2.04
C SER A 362 -19.07 15.30 -2.27
N GLY A 363 -18.23 15.30 -3.31
CA GLY A 363 -17.64 16.55 -3.84
C GLY A 363 -16.58 16.31 -4.92
N GLY A 364 -16.94 16.52 -6.20
CA GLY A 364 -16.15 16.19 -7.39
C GLY A 364 -14.65 16.54 -7.39
N CYS A 365 -13.86 15.65 -8.00
CA CYS A 365 -12.53 15.97 -8.53
C CYS A 365 -12.69 16.79 -9.82
N GLY A 366 -11.97 17.90 -9.94
CA GLY A 366 -11.99 18.74 -11.13
C GLY A 366 -10.68 19.50 -11.32
N VAL A 367 -10.23 19.53 -12.59
CA VAL A 367 -8.92 20.00 -13.08
C VAL A 367 -7.76 19.07 -12.72
#